data_AF-A0A6S7K2E9-F1
#
_entry.id   AF-A0A6S7K2E9-F1
#
_cell.length_a   1.000
_cell.length_b   1.000
_cell.length_c   1.000
_cell.angle_alpha   90.00
_cell.angle_beta   90.00
_cell.angle_gamma   90.00
#
_symmetry.space_group_name_H-M   'P 1'
#
loop_
_entity.id
_entity.type
_entity.pdbx_description
1 polymer ?
#
loop_
_entity_poly.entity_id
_entity_poly.type
_entity_poly.pdbx_seq_one_letter_code
_entity_poly.pdbx_strand_id
1 'polypeptide(L)'
;RELASVKRRRQEREQERMARDEEREMMQREKEGAYYQEWEKQEDMFHIEQARMRSKIRIHDGRAKPIDLLAQYVNPDEDSLEFQMHEPYSVLVVCDCHFLTVRSK
;
A
#
# COMPACT_ATOMS: atom_id res chain seq x y z
N ARG A 1 -57.46 -23.29 -24.68
CA ARG A 1 -56.12 -23.19 -25.32
C ARG A 1 -55.44 -21.84 -25.04
N GLU A 2 -56.16 -20.73 -24.90
CA GLU A 2 -55.57 -19.40 -24.73
C GLU A 2 -54.89 -19.14 -23.36
N LEU A 3 -55.45 -19.67 -22.26
CA LEU A 3 -54.85 -19.56 -20.91
C LEU A 3 -53.41 -20.08 -20.83
N ALA A 4 -53.09 -21.16 -21.55
CA ALA A 4 -51.75 -21.73 -21.57
C ALA A 4 -50.73 -20.82 -22.29
N SER A 5 -51.16 -20.15 -23.37
CA SER A 5 -50.33 -19.19 -24.10
C SER A 5 -50.03 -17.95 -23.26
N VAL A 6 -51.01 -17.45 -22.51
CA VAL A 6 -50.84 -16.30 -21.60
C VAL A 6 -49.90 -16.64 -20.44
N LYS A 7 -50.02 -17.85 -19.86
CA LYS A 7 -49.13 -18.33 -18.80
C LYS A 7 -47.68 -18.45 -19.29
N ARG A 8 -47.47 -19.03 -20.47
CA ARG A 8 -46.14 -19.14 -21.10
C ARG A 8 -45.51 -17.76 -21.33
N ARG A 9 -46.27 -16.80 -21.86
CA ARG A 9 -45.79 -15.43 -22.10
C ARG A 9 -45.46 -14.66 -20.82
N ARG A 10 -46.06 -15.01 -19.67
CA ARG A 10 -45.67 -14.46 -18.35
C ARG A 10 -44.34 -15.05 -17.89
N GLN A 11 -44.20 -16.37 -17.99
CA GLN A 11 -42.96 -17.07 -17.62
C GLN A 11 -41.77 -16.59 -18.47
N GLU A 12 -41.94 -16.43 -19.78
CA GLU A 12 -40.89 -15.91 -20.66
C GLU A 12 -40.44 -14.50 -20.27
N ARG A 13 -41.36 -13.61 -19.89
CA ARG A 13 -41.03 -12.26 -19.42
C ARG A 13 -40.35 -12.25 -18.06
N GLU A 14 -40.75 -13.14 -17.15
CA GLU A 14 -40.10 -13.28 -15.84
C GLU A 14 -38.68 -13.82 -16.00
N GLN A 15 -38.49 -14.83 -16.85
CA GLN A 15 -37.17 -15.37 -17.17
C GLN A 15 -36.26 -14.34 -17.84
N GLU A 16 -36.77 -13.56 -18.80
CA GLU A 16 -36.00 -12.48 -19.42
C GLU A 16 -35.62 -11.39 -18.41
N ARG A 17 -36.53 -11.04 -17.49
CA ARG A 17 -36.23 -10.09 -16.42
C ARG A 17 -35.16 -10.63 -15.47
N MET A 18 -35.29 -11.87 -15.01
CA MET A 18 -34.30 -12.52 -14.14
C MET A 18 -32.93 -12.57 -14.82
N ALA A 19 -32.85 -13.00 -16.08
CA ALA A 19 -31.59 -13.06 -16.80
C ALA A 19 -30.92 -11.68 -16.96
N ARG A 20 -31.71 -10.63 -17.26
CA ARG A 20 -31.18 -9.25 -17.33
C ARG A 20 -30.72 -8.74 -15.97
N ASP A 21 -31.43 -9.06 -14.91
CA ASP A 21 -31.09 -8.62 -13.56
C ASP A 21 -29.82 -9.35 -13.05
N GLU A 22 -29.69 -10.66 -13.33
CA GLU A 22 -28.48 -11.44 -13.06
C GLU A 22 -27.26 -10.91 -13.83
N GLU A 23 -27.42 -10.61 -15.13
CA GLU A 23 -26.33 -10.04 -15.94
C GLU A 23 -25.88 -8.67 -15.40
N ARG A 24 -26.83 -7.83 -14.99
CA ARG A 24 -26.54 -6.53 -14.35
C ARG A 24 -25.80 -6.70 -13.03
N GLU A 25 -26.22 -7.67 -12.21
CA GLU A 25 -25.57 -7.94 -10.94
C GLU A 25 -24.14 -8.46 -11.15
N MET A 26 -23.93 -9.37 -12.10
CA MET A 26 -22.59 -9.85 -12.44
C MET A 26 -21.69 -8.70 -12.92
N MET A 27 -22.17 -7.88 -13.87
CA MET A 27 -21.42 -6.71 -14.33
C MET A 27 -21.12 -5.72 -13.20
N GLN A 28 -22.04 -5.53 -12.25
CA GLN A 28 -21.83 -4.63 -11.12
C GLN A 28 -20.73 -5.17 -10.18
N ARG A 29 -20.77 -6.46 -9.86
CA ARG A 29 -19.74 -7.12 -9.05
C ARG A 29 -18.36 -7.06 -9.70
N GLU A 30 -18.29 -7.28 -11.01
CA GLU A 30 -17.04 -7.17 -11.76
C GLU A 30 -16.47 -5.76 -11.72
N LYS A 31 -17.32 -4.73 -11.88
CA LYS A 31 -16.91 -3.32 -11.78
C LYS A 31 -16.40 -2.98 -10.38
N GLU A 32 -17.11 -3.40 -9.35
CA GLU A 32 -16.69 -3.18 -7.96
C GLU A 32 -15.39 -3.91 -7.65
N GLY A 33 -15.22 -5.14 -8.14
CA GLY A 33 -13.97 -5.89 -8.01
C GLY A 33 -12.79 -5.21 -8.68
N ALA A 34 -12.96 -4.71 -9.91
CA ALA A 34 -11.92 -3.97 -10.62
C ALA A 34 -11.58 -2.65 -9.92
N TYR A 35 -12.59 -1.93 -9.42
CA TYR A 35 -12.40 -0.70 -8.66
C TYR A 35 -11.60 -0.96 -7.37
N TYR A 36 -11.93 -2.02 -6.63
CA TYR A 36 -11.23 -2.38 -5.40
C TYR A 36 -9.76 -2.75 -5.66
N GLN A 37 -9.49 -3.52 -6.72
CA GLN A 37 -8.11 -3.87 -7.10
C GLN A 37 -7.27 -2.65 -7.49
N GLU A 38 -7.87 -1.68 -8.18
CA GLU A 38 -7.15 -0.45 -8.52
C GLU A 38 -6.88 0.40 -7.27
N TRP A 39 -7.85 0.46 -6.36
CA TRP A 39 -7.68 1.16 -5.09
C TRP A 39 -6.56 0.55 -4.23
N GLU A 40 -6.49 -0.77 -4.13
CA GLU A 40 -5.41 -1.49 -3.41
C GLU A 40 -4.03 -1.15 -3.98
N LYS A 41 -3.88 -1.13 -5.32
CA LYS A 41 -2.61 -0.73 -5.97
C LYS A 41 -2.22 0.70 -5.65
N GLN A 42 -3.19 1.61 -5.59
CA GLN A 42 -2.93 3.00 -5.24
C GLN A 42 -2.52 3.17 -3.78
N GLU A 43 -3.13 2.41 -2.87
CA GLU A 43 -2.74 2.35 -1.45
C GLU A 43 -1.31 1.82 -1.28
N ASP A 44 -0.97 0.72 -1.96
CA ASP A 44 0.38 0.16 -1.95
C ASP A 44 1.42 1.16 -2.46
N MET A 45 1.13 1.84 -3.57
CA MET A 45 2.00 2.88 -4.13
C MET A 45 2.20 4.02 -3.12
N PHE A 46 1.13 4.49 -2.51
CA PHE A 46 1.18 5.54 -1.51
C PHE A 46 2.06 5.14 -0.32
N HIS A 47 1.93 3.92 0.19
CA HIS A 47 2.77 3.43 1.28
C HIS A 47 4.25 3.32 0.90
N ILE A 48 4.54 2.88 -0.33
CA ILE A 48 5.91 2.84 -0.87
C ILE A 48 6.49 4.26 -0.95
N GLU A 49 5.76 5.21 -1.51
CA GLU A 49 6.18 6.60 -1.64
C GLU A 49 6.40 7.26 -0.27
N GLN A 50 5.48 7.02 0.67
CA GLN A 50 5.62 7.51 2.04
C GLN A 50 6.85 6.91 2.72
N ALA A 51 7.11 5.61 2.56
CA ALA A 51 8.30 4.96 3.11
C ALA A 51 9.59 5.54 2.50
N ARG A 52 9.61 5.78 1.18
CA ARG A 52 10.72 6.44 0.48
C ARG A 52 10.96 7.85 0.99
N MET A 53 9.91 8.67 1.08
CA MET A 53 10.00 10.04 1.59
C MET A 53 10.54 10.06 3.03
N ARG A 54 10.06 9.16 3.90
CA ARG A 54 10.55 9.05 5.28
C ARG A 54 12.00 8.61 5.34
N SER A 55 12.42 7.69 4.46
CA SER A 55 13.81 7.26 4.35
C SER A 55 14.72 8.44 4.00
N LYS A 56 14.36 9.22 2.96
CA LYS A 56 15.10 10.43 2.57
C LYS A 56 15.29 11.42 3.72
N ILE A 57 14.22 11.69 4.48
CA ILE A 57 14.28 12.60 5.64
C ILE A 57 15.23 12.05 6.72
N ARG A 58 15.21 10.75 7.00
CA ARG A 58 16.11 10.15 8.01
C ARG A 58 17.58 10.21 7.61
N ILE A 59 17.86 9.99 6.33
CA ILE A 59 19.22 10.08 5.76
C ILE A 59 19.73 11.51 5.89
N HIS A 60 18.93 12.48 5.46
CA HIS A 60 19.25 13.90 5.59
C HIS A 60 19.52 14.31 7.05
N ASP A 61 18.71 13.80 7.99
CA ASP A 61 18.84 14.12 9.42
C ASP A 61 19.94 13.31 10.15
N GLY A 62 20.77 12.52 9.45
CA GLY A 62 21.88 11.76 10.02
C GLY A 62 21.47 10.59 10.93
N ARG A 63 20.22 10.14 10.82
CA ARG A 63 19.58 9.09 11.64
C ARG A 63 19.03 7.96 10.78
N ALA A 64 19.76 7.66 9.71
CA ALA A 64 19.42 6.63 8.74
C ALA A 64 19.38 5.24 9.37
N LYS A 65 18.40 4.44 9.01
CA LYS A 65 18.39 3.01 9.34
C LYS A 65 19.17 2.24 8.27
N PRO A 66 19.72 1.05 8.57
CA PRO A 66 20.40 0.23 7.57
C PRO A 66 19.55 -0.07 6.32
N ILE A 67 18.23 -0.23 6.47
CA ILE A 67 17.31 -0.42 5.34
C ILE A 67 17.21 0.80 4.42
N ASP A 68 17.32 2.01 4.98
CA ASP A 68 17.25 3.27 4.24
C ASP A 68 18.47 3.38 3.31
N LEU A 69 19.66 3.00 3.81
CA LEU A 69 20.91 2.96 3.06
C LEU A 69 20.87 1.90 1.95
N LEU A 70 20.37 0.70 2.23
CA LEU A 70 20.21 -0.36 1.21
C LEU A 70 19.28 0.08 0.07
N ALA A 71 18.17 0.76 0.40
CA ALA A 71 17.23 1.25 -0.60
C ALA A 71 17.89 2.27 -1.56
N GLN A 72 18.81 3.09 -1.05
CA GLN A 72 19.61 4.04 -1.83
C GLN A 72 20.64 3.32 -2.72
N TYR A 73 21.31 2.27 -2.24
CA TYR A 73 22.24 1.49 -3.06
C TYR A 73 21.57 0.79 -4.25
N VAL A 74 20.34 0.32 -4.06
CA VAL A 74 19.58 -0.39 -5.11
C VAL A 74 19.01 0.59 -6.15
N ASN A 75 18.73 1.84 -5.76
CA ASN A 75 18.16 2.86 -6.65
C ASN A 75 19.05 4.12 -6.65
N PRO A 76 20.21 4.07 -7.33
CA PRO A 76 21.21 5.15 -7.29
C PRO A 76 20.80 6.43 -8.02
N ASP A 77 19.71 6.40 -8.80
CA ASP A 77 19.25 7.53 -9.63
C ASP A 77 18.49 8.60 -8.82
N GLU A 78 18.16 8.34 -7.55
CA GLU A 78 17.51 9.31 -6.65
C GLU A 78 18.57 10.20 -5.96
N ASP A 79 19.14 11.10 -6.78
CA ASP A 79 19.91 12.30 -6.48
C ASP A 79 20.91 12.27 -5.30
N SER A 80 22.19 12.27 -5.69
CA SER A 80 23.36 12.71 -4.89
C SER A 80 23.73 11.79 -3.73
N LEU A 81 24.58 10.80 -4.01
CA LEU A 81 25.44 10.17 -3.00
C LEU A 81 26.42 11.21 -2.42
N GLU A 82 25.94 12.09 -1.54
CA GLU A 82 26.79 12.61 -0.48
C GLU A 82 26.95 11.46 0.54
N PHE A 83 28.00 10.66 0.37
CA PHE A 83 28.39 9.67 1.35
C PHE A 83 28.63 10.38 2.69
N GLN A 84 27.65 10.34 3.60
CA GLN A 84 27.89 10.59 5.01
C GLN A 84 28.61 9.37 5.55
N MET A 85 29.94 9.37 5.39
CA MET A 85 30.83 8.36 5.95
C MET A 85 30.71 8.41 7.48
N HIS A 86 29.86 7.56 8.04
CA HIS A 86 29.81 7.40 9.48
C HIS A 86 30.98 6.51 9.90
N GLU A 87 31.83 7.00 10.81
CA GLU A 87 32.95 6.20 11.32
C GLU A 87 32.44 4.85 11.89
N PRO A 88 33.09 3.72 11.56
CA PRO A 88 32.60 2.36 11.86
C PRO A 88 32.23 2.08 13.32
N TYR A 89 32.77 2.86 14.26
CA TYR A 89 32.61 2.65 15.70
C TYR A 89 31.34 3.24 16.30
N SER A 90 30.63 4.12 15.59
CA SER A 90 29.42 4.76 16.11
C SER A 90 28.20 3.84 16.15
N VAL A 91 28.17 2.82 15.29
CA VAL A 91 27.06 1.86 15.18
C VAL A 91 27.09 0.82 16.30
N LEU A 92 28.22 0.68 17.00
CA LEU A 92 28.42 -0.28 18.09
C LEU A 92 28.19 0.32 19.49
N VAL A 93 27.93 1.63 19.60
CA VAL A 93 27.63 2.26 20.90
C VAL A 93 26.17 2.01 21.24
N VAL A 94 25.92 0.79 21.70
CA VAL A 94 24.69 0.45 22.42
C VAL A 94 24.57 1.41 23.59
N CYS A 95 23.40 2.05 23.66
CA CYS A 95 22.87 2.81 24.77
C CYS A 95 23.36 2.32 26.15
N ASP A 96 24.32 3.03 26.77
CA ASP A 96 24.55 2.95 28.22
C ASP A 96 23.79 4.09 28.91
N CYS A 97 22.47 3.92 29.00
CA CYS A 97 21.68 4.57 30.02
C CYS A 97 21.92 3.85 31.36
N HIS A 98 22.81 4.38 32.21
CA HIS A 98 22.70 4.47 33.69
C HIS A 98 24.08 4.64 34.35
N PHE A 99 24.43 5.87 34.77
CA PHE A 99 24.76 6.13 36.18
C PHE A 99 24.72 7.63 36.46
N LEU A 100 23.82 8.02 37.34
CA LEU A 100 23.70 9.35 37.90
C LEU A 100 25.02 9.73 38.60
N THR A 101 25.76 10.70 38.08
CA THR A 101 26.81 11.35 38.88
C THR A 101 26.14 12.37 39.79
N VAL A 102 25.95 11.95 41.03
CA VAL A 102 25.55 12.78 42.16
C VAL A 102 26.50 13.97 42.29
N ARG A 103 25.90 15.16 42.19
CA ARG A 103 26.15 16.42 42.91
C ARG A 103 27.33 16.43 43.93
N SER A 104 28.05 17.56 43.93
CA SER A 104 28.92 18.12 44.99
C SER A 104 30.33 17.54 45.19
N LYS A 105 31.33 18.29 44.67
CA LYS A 105 32.19 19.12 45.52
C LYS A 105 32.77 20.27 44.72
#